data_AF-A0A0F7NDZ1-F1
#
_entry.id   AF-A0A0F7NDZ1-F1
#
_cell.length_a   1.000
_cell.length_b   1.000
_cell.length_c   1.000
_cell.angle_alpha   90.00
_cell.angle_beta   90.00
_cell.angle_gamma   90.00
#
_symmetry.space_group_name_H-M   'P 1'
#
loop_
_entity.id
_entity.type
_entity.pdbx_description
1 polymer ?
#
loop_
_entity_poly.entity_id
_entity_poly.type
_entity_poly.pdbx_seq_one_letter_code
_entity_poly.pdbx_strand_id
1 'polypeptide(L)'
;MSATETVCPRTPEAILHALERKPEWLESFQQEWMAAAADFSADALAAVLDKWHPAAIACATPGHLDEVEDMVRRLDAGDDADLVFYDEDGRAWSAENERRPDRDRR
;
A
#
# COMPACT_ATOMS: atom_id res chain seq x y z
N MET A 1 -23.52 6.59 -2.21
CA MET A 1 -22.99 6.27 -0.88
C MET A 1 -21.55 6.76 -0.86
N SER A 2 -21.32 7.93 -0.29
CA SER A 2 -19.98 8.52 -0.25
C SER A 2 -19.16 7.72 0.76
N ALA A 3 -18.22 6.91 0.28
CA ALA A 3 -17.17 6.40 1.15
C ALA A 3 -16.46 7.64 1.69
N THR A 4 -16.65 7.92 2.98
CA THR A 4 -15.73 8.79 3.70
C THR A 4 -14.39 8.07 3.65
N GLU A 5 -13.59 8.39 2.63
CA GLU A 5 -12.15 8.12 2.63
C GLU A 5 -11.64 8.60 3.97
N THR A 6 -11.26 7.65 4.83
CA THR A 6 -10.48 7.97 6.01
C THR A 6 -9.11 8.37 5.50
N VAL A 7 -9.00 9.59 4.99
CA VAL A 7 -7.76 10.16 4.48
C VAL A 7 -6.86 10.26 5.70
N CYS A 8 -5.93 9.31 5.82
CA CYS A 8 -4.91 9.36 6.84
C CYS A 8 -4.22 10.73 6.69
N PRO A 9 -4.28 11.63 7.69
CA PRO A 9 -3.68 12.93 7.53
C PRO A 9 -2.18 12.78 7.34
N ARG A 10 -1.57 13.66 6.54
CA ARG A 10 -0.13 13.65 6.26
C ARG A 10 0.67 14.20 7.46
N THR A 11 0.40 13.67 8.65
CA THR A 11 1.12 13.99 9.87
C THR A 11 1.98 12.79 10.29
N PRO A 12 3.17 13.03 10.88
CA PRO A 12 4.03 11.95 11.34
C PRO A 12 3.31 11.03 12.33
N GLU A 13 2.49 11.59 13.23
CA GLU A 13 1.72 10.82 14.21
C GLU A 13 0.70 9.87 13.57
N ALA A 14 -0.01 10.33 12.53
CA ALA A 14 -1.00 9.50 11.83
C ALA A 14 -0.33 8.41 10.99
N ILE A 15 0.79 8.71 10.35
CA ILE A 15 1.60 7.73 9.62
C ILE A 15 2.16 6.68 10.58
N LEU A 16 2.71 7.10 11.72
CA LEU A 16 3.19 6.18 12.77
C LEU A 16 2.06 5.25 13.25
N HIS A 17 0.91 5.80 13.63
CA HIS A 17 -0.22 5.03 14.13
C HIS A 17 -0.79 4.06 13.07
N ALA A 18 -0.78 4.44 11.79
CA ALA A 18 -1.18 3.53 10.72
C ALA A 18 -0.18 2.40 10.51
N LEU A 19 1.12 2.71 10.58
CA LEU A 19 2.20 1.74 10.39
C LEU A 19 2.41 0.79 11.59
N GLU A 20 1.82 1.03 12.76
CA GLU A 20 1.86 0.09 13.91
C GLU A 20 1.34 -1.32 13.56
N ARG A 21 0.50 -1.44 12.53
CA ARG A 21 0.02 -2.73 12.01
C ARG A 21 1.11 -3.54 11.31
N LYS A 22 2.21 -2.90 10.90
CA LYS A 22 3.32 -3.47 10.11
C LYS A 22 4.66 -3.09 10.73
N PRO A 23 5.16 -3.86 11.72
CA PRO A 23 6.38 -3.51 12.44
C PRO A 23 7.61 -3.36 11.53
N GLU A 24 7.72 -4.14 10.46
CA GLU A 24 8.81 -4.01 9.48
C GLU A 24 8.82 -2.68 8.72
N TRP A 25 7.63 -2.13 8.44
CA TRP A 25 7.47 -0.84 7.78
C TRP A 25 7.65 0.31 8.76
N LEU A 26 7.19 0.14 10.00
CA LEU A 26 7.41 1.08 11.08
C LEU A 26 8.91 1.28 11.36
N GLU A 27 9.68 0.18 11.46
CA GLU A 27 11.14 0.25 11.67
C GLU A 27 11.83 1.00 10.52
N SER A 28 11.45 0.70 9.27
CA SER A 28 12.02 1.36 8.08
C SER A 28 11.69 2.85 8.04
N PHE A 29 10.45 3.24 8.34
CA PHE A 29 10.03 4.63 8.47
C PHE A 29 10.83 5.35 9.56
N GLN A 30 10.98 4.74 10.74
CA GLN A 30 11.71 5.33 11.86
C GLN A 30 13.19 5.54 11.52
N GLN A 31 13.85 4.60 10.83
CA GLN A 31 15.23 4.77 10.39
C GLN A 31 15.37 5.94 9.41
N GLU A 32 14.50 6.02 8.41
CA GLU A 32 14.53 7.12 7.43
C GLU A 32 14.18 8.47 8.06
N TRP A 33 13.21 8.48 8.98
CA TRP A 33 12.83 9.66 9.74
C TRP A 33 13.97 10.16 10.62
N MET A 34 14.65 9.26 11.33
CA MET A 34 15.81 9.61 12.18
C MET A 34 17.00 10.08 11.35
N ALA A 35 17.23 9.49 10.16
CA ALA A 35 18.25 9.96 9.23
C ALA A 35 17.96 11.39 8.74
N ALA A 36 16.72 11.65 8.30
CA ALA A 36 16.29 12.98 7.89
C ALA A 36 16.32 14.00 9.05
N ALA A 37 16.00 13.56 10.27
CA ALA A 37 16.08 14.40 11.47
C ALA A 37 17.52 14.72 11.87
N ALA A 38 18.47 13.80 11.64
CA ALA A 38 19.89 14.02 11.90
C ALA A 38 20.48 15.13 11.01
N ASP A 39 19.95 15.28 9.79
CA ASP A 39 20.29 16.37 8.87
C ASP A 39 19.56 17.68 9.21
N PHE A 40 18.69 17.70 10.22
CA PHE A 40 17.85 18.83 10.64
C PHE A 40 17.11 19.52 9.49
N SER A 41 16.80 18.78 8.42
CA SER A 41 16.20 19.31 7.20
C SER A 41 14.69 19.11 7.21
N ALA A 42 13.94 20.21 7.24
CA ALA A 42 12.49 20.17 7.14
C ALA A 42 12.01 19.55 5.81
N ASP A 43 12.74 19.80 4.72
CA ASP A 43 12.42 19.24 3.41
C ASP A 43 12.67 17.73 3.36
N ALA A 44 13.73 17.24 4.01
CA ALA A 44 14.00 15.81 4.10
C ALA A 44 12.92 15.08 4.90
N LEU A 45 12.47 15.66 6.02
CA LEU A 45 11.37 15.12 6.82
C LEU A 45 10.06 15.12 6.03
N ALA A 46 9.77 16.19 5.28
CA ALA A 46 8.59 16.26 4.42
C ALA A 46 8.61 15.19 3.32
N ALA A 47 9.77 14.94 2.71
CA ALA A 47 9.95 13.91 1.70
C ALA A 47 9.75 12.49 2.25
N VAL A 48 10.22 12.22 3.48
CA VAL A 48 9.95 10.94 4.17
C VAL A 48 8.43 10.78 4.39
N LEU A 49 7.73 11.83 4.82
CA LEU A 49 6.27 11.76 4.96
C LEU A 49 5.58 11.49 3.61
N ASP A 50 5.98 12.17 2.52
CA ASP A 50 5.40 11.94 1.19
C ASP A 50 5.61 10.50 0.72
N LYS A 51 6.81 9.94 0.96
CA LYS A 51 7.14 8.56 0.59
C LYS A 51 6.27 7.54 1.33
N TRP A 52 6.04 7.75 2.63
CA TRP A 52 5.36 6.78 3.49
C TRP A 52 3.85 7.00 3.63
N HIS A 53 3.33 8.15 3.18
CA HIS A 53 1.91 8.47 3.23
C HIS A 53 1.02 7.46 2.47
N PRO A 54 1.36 6.98 1.26
CA PRO A 54 0.57 5.95 0.57
C PRO A 54 0.52 4.63 1.34
N ALA A 55 1.63 4.22 1.95
CA ALA A 55 1.70 3.01 2.78
C ALA A 55 0.83 3.17 4.04
N ALA A 56 0.85 4.34 4.67
CA ALA A 56 -0.01 4.64 5.82
C ALA A 56 -1.50 4.61 5.44
N ILE A 57 -1.88 5.11 4.27
CA ILE A 57 -3.28 5.02 3.77
C ILE A 57 -3.68 3.54 3.57
N ALA A 58 -2.81 2.73 2.95
CA ALA A 58 -3.05 1.31 2.79
C ALA A 58 -3.23 0.60 4.14
N CYS A 59 -2.42 0.97 5.14
CA CYS A 59 -2.54 0.42 6.49
C CYS A 59 -3.77 0.92 7.26
N ALA A 60 -4.18 2.17 7.05
CA ALA A 60 -5.32 2.79 7.72
C ALA A 60 -6.66 2.31 7.14
N THR A 61 -6.69 1.93 5.86
CA THR A 61 -7.89 1.43 5.18
C THR A 61 -8.19 -0.01 5.60
N PRO A 62 -9.29 -0.28 6.32
CA PRO A 62 -9.66 -1.63 6.73
C PRO A 62 -9.87 -2.53 5.50
N GLY A 63 -9.27 -3.72 5.48
CA GLY A 63 -9.40 -4.71 4.41
C GLY A 63 -8.41 -4.57 3.24
N HIS A 64 -7.82 -3.39 3.02
CA HIS A 64 -6.89 -3.20 1.90
C HIS A 64 -5.54 -3.87 2.14
N LEU A 65 -5.03 -3.79 3.39
CA LEU A 65 -3.84 -4.53 3.80
C LEU A 65 -4.06 -6.05 3.75
N ASP A 66 -5.22 -6.53 4.18
CA ASP A 66 -5.55 -7.96 4.18
C ASP A 66 -5.63 -8.50 2.75
N GLU A 67 -6.21 -7.73 1.81
CA GLU A 67 -6.24 -8.06 0.38
C GLU A 67 -4.84 -8.08 -0.24
N VAL A 68 -3.98 -7.11 0.11
CA VAL A 68 -2.60 -7.05 -0.37
C VAL A 68 -1.75 -8.18 0.23
N GLU A 69 -1.91 -8.48 1.52
CA GLU A 69 -1.23 -9.58 2.18
C GLU A 69 -1.68 -10.95 1.66
N ASP A 70 -2.98 -11.13 1.43
CA ASP A 70 -3.49 -12.37 0.83
C ASP A 70 -2.97 -12.53 -0.59
N MET A 71 -2.96 -11.46 -1.39
CA MET A 71 -2.38 -11.47 -2.73
C MET A 71 -0.88 -11.79 -2.72
N VAL A 72 -0.09 -11.14 -1.86
CA VAL A 72 1.36 -11.42 -1.71
C VAL A 72 1.58 -12.86 -1.26
N ARG A 73 0.79 -13.35 -0.30
CA ARG A 73 0.86 -14.74 0.16
C ARG A 73 0.55 -15.73 -0.96
N ARG A 74 -0.43 -15.44 -1.82
CA ARG A 74 -0.78 -16.29 -2.96
C ARG A 74 0.31 -16.29 -4.02
N LEU A 75 0.91 -15.15 -4.30
CA LEU A 75 2.07 -15.03 -5.20
C LEU A 75 3.28 -15.82 -4.68
N ASP A 76 3.63 -15.67 -3.40
CA ASP A 76 4.74 -16.43 -2.78
C ASP A 76 4.46 -17.95 -2.72
N ALA A 77 3.19 -18.34 -2.59
CA ALA A 77 2.76 -19.74 -2.63
C ALA A 77 2.73 -20.32 -4.05
N GLY A 78 2.94 -19.51 -5.09
CA GLY A 78 2.78 -19.92 -6.50
C GLY A 78 1.33 -20.24 -6.87
N ASP A 79 0.37 -19.69 -6.13
CA ASP A 79 -1.07 -19.76 -6.41
C ASP A 79 -1.54 -18.46 -7.09
N ASP A 80 -0.85 -18.09 -8.16
CA ASP A 80 -1.07 -16.89 -8.96
C ASP A 80 -1.91 -17.14 -10.22
N ALA A 81 -2.21 -18.42 -10.50
CA ALA A 81 -2.97 -18.86 -11.67
C ALA A 81 -4.36 -18.18 -11.77
N ASP A 82 -5.00 -17.85 -10.66
CA ASP A 82 -6.33 -17.21 -10.63
C ASP A 82 -6.28 -15.69 -10.35
N LEU A 83 -5.09 -15.08 -10.25
CA LEU A 83 -4.98 -13.63 -10.08
C LEU A 83 -5.28 -12.91 -11.39
N VAL A 84 -6.18 -11.92 -11.29
CA VAL A 84 -6.59 -11.08 -12.41
C VAL A 84 -6.41 -9.62 -12.03
N PHE A 85 -5.54 -8.94 -12.78
CA PHE A 85 -5.29 -7.50 -12.67
C PHE A 85 -6.07 -6.78 -13.77
N TYR A 86 -6.66 -5.64 -13.44
CA TYR A 86 -7.40 -4.83 -14.41
C TYR A 86 -6.61 -3.57 -14.74
N ASP A 87 -6.47 -3.27 -16.03
CA ASP A 87 -5.89 -2.00 -16.49
C ASP A 87 -6.91 -0.85 -16.44
N GLU A 88 -6.47 0.36 -16.80
CA GLU A 88 -7.31 1.57 -16.84
C GLU A 88 -8.47 1.49 -17.85
N ASP A 89 -8.34 0.62 -18.86
CA ASP A 89 -9.40 0.32 -19.85
C ASP A 89 -10.37 -0.77 -19.34
N GLY A 90 -10.14 -1.32 -18.14
CA GLY A 90 -10.93 -2.39 -17.55
C GLY A 90 -10.61 -3.78 -18.11
N ARG A 91 -9.47 -3.97 -18.77
CA ARG A 91 -9.09 -5.26 -19.35
C ARG A 91 -8.39 -6.14 -18.32
N ALA A 92 -8.74 -7.41 -18.32
CA ALA A 92 -8.20 -8.42 -17.42
C ALA A 92 -6.87 -8.99 -17.92
N TRP A 93 -5.88 -9.05 -17.02
CA TRP A 93 -4.53 -9.56 -17.26
C TRP A 93 -4.13 -10.57 -16.17
N SER A 94 -3.40 -11.62 -16.54
CA SER A 94 -2.79 -12.56 -15.59
C SER A 94 -1.48 -12.02 -15.02
N ALA A 95 -0.95 -12.66 -13.97
CA ALA A 95 0.37 -12.37 -13.41
C ALA A 95 1.51 -12.54 -14.43
N GLU A 96 1.36 -13.43 -15.41
CA GLU A 96 2.33 -13.67 -16.50
C GLU A 96 2.17 -12.66 -17.67
N ASN A 97 1.38 -11.60 -17.50
CA ASN A 97 1.06 -10.61 -18.52
C ASN A 97 0.34 -11.20 -19.74
N GLU A 98 -0.44 -12.26 -19.53
CA GLU A 98 -1.32 -12.82 -20.55
C GLU A 98 -2.71 -12.21 -20.43
N ARG A 99 -3.31 -11.87 -21.58
CA ARG A 99 -4.67 -11.32 -21.62
C ARG A 99 -5.67 -12.40 -21.18
N ARG A 100 -6.44 -12.13 -20.13
CA ARG A 100 -7.54 -13.00 -19.69
C ARG A 100 -8.84 -12.62 -20.41
N PRO A 101 -9.70 -13.59 -20.72
CA PRO A 101 -11.03 -13.30 -21.23
C PRO A 101 -11.83 -12.52 -20.17
N ASP A 102 -12.62 -11.54 -20.61
CA ASP A 102 -13.56 -10.82 -19.76
C ASP A 102 -14.44 -11.84 -19.01
N ARG A 103 -14.58 -11.65 -17.69
CA ARG A 103 -15.43 -12.51 -16.89
C ARG A 103 -16.87 -12.29 -17.36
N ASP A 104 -17.40 -13.24 -18.11
CA ASP A 104 -18.77 -13.24 -18.61
C ASP A 104 -19.71 -12.92 -17.43
N ARG A 105 -20.40 -11.77 -17.52
CA ARG A 105 -21.39 -11.32 -16.52
C ARG A 105 -22.55 -12.32 -16.54
N ARG A 106 -22.47 -13.36 -15.72
CA ARG A 106 -23.63 -14.17 -15.33
C ARG A 106 -24.26 -13.66 -14.05
#